data_AF-A0A961L6S2-F1
#
_entry.id   AF-A0A961L6S2-F1
#
_cell.length_a   1.000
_cell.length_b   1.000
_cell.length_c   1.000
_cell.angle_alpha   90.00
_cell.angle_beta   90.00
_cell.angle_gamma   90.00
#
_symmetry.space_group_name_H-M   'P 1'
#
loop_
_entity.id
_entity.type
_entity.pdbx_description
1 polymer ?
#
loop_
_entity_poly.entity_id
_entity_poly.type
_entity_poly.pdbx_seq_one_letter_code
_entity_poly.pdbx_strand_id
1 'polypeptide(L)' 'MDTYSTLRAFADSWALALIFLFFVGVVLWVFRPGSGKTYKDTANMIFRNEDKPKDKDDGR' A
#
# COMPACT_ATOMS: atom_id res chain seq x y z
N MET A 1 -28.08 -7.21 34.80
CA MET A 1 -27.10 -6.35 34.13
C MET A 1 -27.82 -5.07 33.75
N ASP A 2 -27.53 -3.97 34.43
CA ASP A 2 -28.20 -2.69 34.20
C ASP A 2 -27.67 -1.99 32.94
N THR A 3 -28.53 -1.21 32.26
CA THR A 3 -28.24 -0.52 30.99
C THR A 3 -26.97 0.34 31.03
N TYR A 4 -26.62 0.88 32.20
CA TYR A 4 -25.39 1.66 32.38
C TYR A 4 -24.13 0.79 32.24
N SER A 5 -24.15 -0.43 32.75
CA SER A 5 -23.01 -1.35 32.72
C SER A 5 -22.65 -1.76 31.30
N THR A 6 -23.65 -2.00 30.44
CA THR A 6 -23.46 -2.30 29.02
C THR A 6 -22.92 -1.10 28.25
N LEU A 7 -23.46 0.10 28.47
CA LEU A 7 -22.97 1.32 27.80
C LEU A 7 -21.52 1.64 28.22
N ARG A 8 -21.18 1.43 29.49
CA ARG A 8 -19.83 1.64 30.01
C ARG A 8 -18.82 0.65 29.42
N ALA A 9 -19.16 -0.64 29.35
CA ALA A 9 -18.29 -1.64 28.74
C ALA A 9 -18.01 -1.36 27.24
N PHE A 10 -19.01 -0.83 26.53
CA PHE A 10 -18.84 -0.37 25.15
C PHE A 10 -17.91 0.86 25.08
N ALA A 11 -18.11 1.85 25.94
CA ALA A 11 -17.27 3.06 26.01
C ALA A 11 -15.80 2.75 26.33
N ASP A 12 -15.54 1.80 27.24
CA ASP A 12 -14.18 1.41 27.62
C ASP A 12 -13.42 0.69 26.48
N SER A 13 -14.11 0.17 25.44
CA SER A 13 -13.48 -0.55 24.33
C SER A 13 -12.84 0.35 23.25
N TRP A 14 -13.11 1.66 23.28
CA TRP A 14 -12.75 2.58 22.19
C TRP A 14 -11.24 2.70 21.93
N ALA A 15 -10.42 2.78 22.99
CA ALA A 15 -8.97 2.86 22.83
C ALA A 15 -8.40 1.59 22.18
N LEU A 16 -8.90 0.41 22.59
CA LEU A 16 -8.50 -0.87 22.03
C LEU A 16 -8.95 -1.01 20.56
N ALA A 17 -10.17 -0.57 20.24
CA ALA A 17 -10.69 -0.55 18.88
C ALA A 17 -9.86 0.34 17.95
N LEU A 18 -9.44 1.53 18.42
CA LEU A 18 -8.59 2.44 17.63
C LEU A 18 -7.23 1.81 17.29
N ILE A 19 -6.56 1.19 18.26
CA ILE A 19 -5.26 0.53 18.03
C ILE A 19 -5.42 -0.66 17.08
N PHE A 20 -6.49 -1.44 17.24
CA PHE A 20 -6.80 -2.55 16.34
C PHE A 20 -7.04 -2.09 14.90
N LEU A 21 -7.86 -1.05 14.70
CA LEU A 21 -8.12 -0.48 13.38
C LEU A 21 -6.85 0.12 12.75
N PHE A 22 -6.03 0.82 13.54
CA PHE A 22 -4.75 1.35 13.09
C PHE A 22 -3.82 0.23 12.61
N PHE A 23 -3.68 -0.85 13.40
CA PHE A 23 -2.88 -2.00 13.03
C PHE A 23 -3.35 -2.64 11.72
N VAL A 24 -4.65 -2.91 11.60
CA VAL A 24 -5.23 -3.44 10.35
C VAL A 24 -5.00 -2.48 9.18
N GLY A 25 -5.13 -1.17 9.40
CA GLY A 25 -4.84 -0.15 8.40
C GLY A 25 -3.40 -0.21 7.88
N VAL A 26 -2.41 -0.36 8.78
CA VAL A 26 -0.99 -0.52 8.41
C VAL A 26 -0.77 -1.82 7.64
N VAL A 27 -1.35 -2.93 8.10
CA VAL A 27 -1.26 -4.23 7.42
C VAL A 27 -1.80 -4.10 5.98
N LEU A 28 -3.00 -3.55 5.81
CA LEU A 28 -3.60 -3.34 4.49
C LEU A 28 -2.77 -2.39 3.60
N TRP A 29 -2.14 -1.38 4.20
CA TRP A 29 -1.26 -0.46 3.48
C TRP A 29 0.02 -1.16 2.98
N VAL A 30 0.65 -2.01 3.80
CA VAL A 30 1.83 -2.79 3.39
C VAL A 30 1.48 -3.78 2.28
N PHE A 31 0.33 -4.46 2.40
CA PHE A 31 -0.12 -5.42 1.40
C PHE A 31 -0.76 -4.78 0.16
N ARG A 32 -0.94 -3.45 0.13
CA ARG A 32 -1.47 -2.71 -1.03
C ARG A 32 -0.55 -2.95 -2.23
N PRO A 33 -0.99 -3.68 -3.27
CA PRO A 33 -0.17 -3.97 -4.44
C PRO A 33 -0.11 -2.72 -5.31
N GLY A 34 0.82 -1.81 -5.01
CA GLY A 34 0.94 -0.50 -5.67
C GLY A 34 2.34 -0.14 -6.17
N SER A 35 3.40 -0.79 -5.69
CA SER A 35 4.77 -0.39 -6.04
C SER A 35 5.37 -1.11 -7.25
N GLY A 36 4.73 -2.19 -7.73
CA GLY A 36 5.28 -3.02 -8.81
C GLY A 36 5.42 -2.31 -10.17
N LYS A 37 4.71 -1.20 -10.41
CA LYS A 37 4.74 -0.51 -11.70
C LYS A 37 6.03 0.29 -11.90
N THR A 38 6.56 0.91 -10.84
CA THR A 38 7.82 1.65 -10.89
C THR A 38 9.03 0.72 -10.98
N TYR A 39 9.03 -0.38 -10.22
CA TYR A 39 10.14 -1.36 -10.27
C TYR A 39 10.24 -2.07 -11.63
N LYS A 40 9.10 -2.33 -12.30
CA LYS A 40 9.10 -2.91 -13.66
C LYS A 40 9.69 -1.98 -14.71
N ASP A 41 9.50 -0.66 -14.57
CA ASP A 41 10.03 0.33 -15.51
C ASP A 41 11.55 0.46 -15.36
N THR A 42 12.05 0.58 -14.12
CA THR A 42 13.49 0.65 -13.84
C THR A 42 14.22 -0.66 -14.22
N ALA A 43 13.64 -1.82 -13.95
CA ALA A 43 14.26 -3.10 -14.32
C ALA A 43 14.35 -3.30 -15.84
N ASN A 44 13.40 -2.75 -16.61
CA ASN A 44 13.43 -2.80 -18.07
C ASN A 44 14.30 -1.70 -18.70
N MET A 45 14.88 -0.77 -17.92
CA MET A 45 15.68 0.33 -18.46
C MET A 45 16.94 -0.16 -19.19
N ILE A 46 17.58 -1.23 -18.70
CA ILE A 46 18.79 -1.79 -19.33
C ILE A 46 18.41 -2.65 -20.55
N PHE A 47 17.32 -3.42 -20.46
CA PHE A 47 16.87 -4.31 -21.54
C PHE A 47 16.03 -3.62 -22.62
N ARG A 48 15.66 -2.34 -22.43
CA ARG A 48 14.76 -1.59 -23.35
C ARG A 48 15.28 -1.47 -24.78
N ASN A 49 16.56 -1.77 -24.99
CA ASN A 49 17.28 -1.62 -26.24
C ASN A 49 17.85 -2.95 -26.78
N GLU A 50 17.50 -4.09 -26.17
CA GLU A 50 17.96 -5.43 -26.60
C GLU A 50 17.20 -5.92 -27.84
N ASP A 51 15.88 -5.68 -27.92
CA ASP A 51 15.04 -6.16 -29.03
C ASP A 51 15.14 -5.29 -30.29
N LYS A 52 15.55 -4.03 -30.16
CA LYS A 52 15.80 -3.13 -31.30
C LYS A 52 16.98 -2.20 -31.02
N PRO A 53 17.96 -2.10 -31.94
CA PRO A 53 18.99 -1.08 -31.84
C PRO A 53 18.33 0.29 -31.78
N LYS A 54 18.90 1.20 -30.98
CA LYS A 54 18.54 2.61 -31.02
C LYS A 54 18.83 3.07 -32.45
N ASP A 55 17.79 3.39 -33.21
CA ASP A 55 17.98 4.02 -34.51
C ASP A 55 18.73 5.32 -34.26
N LYS A 56 19.94 5.41 -34.81
CA LYS A 56 20.75 6.62 -34.76
C LYS A 56 20.28 7.50 -35.90
N ASP A 57 19.09 8.09 -35.77
CA ASP A 57 18.74 9.25 -36.58
C ASP A 57 17.60 10.08 -35.97
N ASP A 58 17.97 11.11 -35.22
CA ASP A 58 17.23 12.36 -35.18
C ASP A 58 18.18 13.53 -35.35
N GLY A 59 18.86 13.55 -36.50
CA GLY A 59 19.48 14.76 -37.04
C GLY A 59 18.46 15.80 -37.52
N ARG A 60 17.60 16.32 -36.62
CA ARG A 60 16.82 17.54 -36.84
C ARG A 60 16.71 18.40 -35.59
#